data_AF-A0A9X2BYA3-F1
#
_entry.id   AF-A0A9X2BYA3-F1
#
_cell.length_a   1.000
_cell.length_b   1.000
_cell.length_c   1.000
_cell.angle_alpha   90.00
_cell.angle_beta   90.00
_cell.angle_gamma   90.00
#
_symmetry.space_group_name_H-M   'P 1'
#
loop_
_entity.id
_entity.type
_entity.pdbx_description
1 polymer ?
#
loop_
_entity_poly.entity_id
_entity_poly.type
_entity_poly.pdbx_seq_one_letter_code
_entity_poly.pdbx_strand_id
1 'polypeptide(L)'
;MDMHIPQDAGTKAFHIKVFRNVETGTLTAESDGLKGFAAWGQSLDELEQDIEAGVREMLTIQGFSVSGLNVERTGFLHPVTSPTKSLQDAGVQFVVTADLRAPL
;
A
#
# COMPACT_ATOMS: atom_id res chain seq x y z
N MET A 1 28.63 14.30 -11.33
CA MET A 1 28.42 13.26 -10.30
C MET A 1 27.07 12.68 -10.58
N ASP A 2 27.02 11.68 -11.46
CA ASP A 2 25.79 11.00 -11.82
C ASP A 2 25.35 10.15 -10.64
N MET A 3 24.29 10.59 -9.98
CA MET A 3 23.66 9.85 -8.90
C MET A 3 22.91 8.68 -9.55
N HIS A 4 23.62 7.57 -9.74
CA HIS A 4 23.06 6.29 -10.15
C HIS A 4 22.18 5.82 -8.98
N ILE A 5 20.89 6.13 -9.03
CA ILE A 5 19.92 5.39 -8.24
C ILE A 5 19.97 3.98 -8.83
N PRO A 6 20.36 2.93 -8.09
CA PRO A 6 20.26 1.60 -8.64
C PRO A 6 18.77 1.36 -8.94
N GLN A 7 18.46 1.26 -10.23
CA GLN A 7 17.23 0.63 -10.71
C GLN A 7 17.33 -0.85 -10.35
N ASP A 8 17.29 -1.19 -9.07
CA ASP A 8 17.28 -2.58 -8.63
C ASP A 8 15.93 -3.17 -9.02
N ALA A 9 15.92 -3.80 -10.20
CA ALA A 9 14.97 -4.82 -10.57
C ALA A 9 15.06 -5.97 -9.56
N GLY A 10 13.92 -6.50 -9.15
CA GLY A 10 13.83 -7.51 -8.11
C GLY A 10 12.55 -7.38 -7.30
N THR A 11 12.45 -8.21 -6.26
CA THR A 11 11.28 -8.27 -5.39
C THR A 11 11.33 -7.15 -4.34
N LYS A 12 10.30 -6.28 -4.32
CA LYS A 12 10.14 -5.22 -3.32
C LYS A 12 8.86 -5.42 -2.52
N ALA A 13 8.94 -5.17 -1.21
CA ALA A 13 7.78 -5.20 -0.33
C ALA A 13 7.40 -3.78 0.09
N PHE A 14 6.11 -3.46 -0.01
CA PHE A 14 5.51 -2.19 0.40
C PHE A 14 4.54 -2.44 1.54
N HIS A 15 4.77 -1.75 2.66
CA HIS A 15 3.88 -1.80 3.82
C HIS A 15 2.78 -0.75 3.66
N ILE A 16 1.54 -1.17 3.79
CA ILE A 16 0.35 -0.33 3.63
C ILE A 16 -0.49 -0.43 4.89
N LYS A 17 -0.67 0.68 5.59
CA LYS A 17 -1.45 0.78 6.83
C LYS A 17 -2.90 1.11 6.50
N VAL A 18 -3.83 0.49 7.23
CA VAL A 18 -5.26 0.74 7.05
C VAL A 18 -5.80 1.54 8.22
N PHE A 19 -6.54 2.60 7.88
CA PHE A 19 -7.28 3.44 8.80
C PHE A 19 -8.77 3.31 8.50
N ARG A 20 -9.60 3.32 9.53
CA ARG A 20 -11.04 3.42 9.41
C ARG A 20 -11.48 4.84 9.72
N ASN A 21 -12.25 5.44 8.84
CA ASN A 21 -12.99 6.65 9.12
C ASN A 21 -14.17 6.33 10.05
N VAL A 22 -14.21 6.95 11.22
CA VAL A 22 -15.25 6.67 12.23
C VAL A 22 -16.59 7.32 11.90
N GLU A 23 -16.58 8.37 11.08
CA GLU A 23 -17.76 9.12 10.68
C GLU A 23 -18.48 8.43 9.52
N THR A 24 -17.72 7.92 8.55
CA THR A 24 -18.27 7.29 7.34
C THR A 24 -18.20 5.77 7.33
N GLY A 25 -17.41 5.15 8.22
CA GLY A 25 -17.11 3.71 8.20
C GLY A 25 -16.13 3.27 7.11
N THR A 26 -15.75 4.16 6.20
CA THR A 26 -14.84 3.90 5.07
C THR A 26 -13.46 3.49 5.56
N LEU A 27 -12.84 2.52 4.91
CA LEU A 27 -11.45 2.17 5.11
C LEU A 27 -10.58 2.93 4.12
N THR A 28 -9.46 3.45 4.61
CA THR A 28 -8.44 4.15 3.83
C THR A 28 -7.12 3.43 4.03
N ALA A 29 -6.34 3.22 2.98
CA ALA A 29 -5.03 2.63 3.05
C ALA A 29 -3.96 3.62 2.60
N GLU A 30 -2.84 3.71 3.34
CA GLU A 30 -1.73 4.61 3.04
C GLU A 30 -0.39 3.85 3.15
N SER A 31 0.60 4.22 2.34
CA SER A 31 1.92 3.60 2.37
C SER A 31 3.04 4.62 2.62
N ASP A 32 3.91 4.32 3.58
CA ASP A 32 5.15 5.08 3.79
C ASP A 32 6.18 4.83 2.66
N GLY A 33 6.11 3.65 2.03
CA GLY A 33 7.02 3.21 0.96
C GLY A 33 6.62 3.68 -0.44
N LEU A 34 5.35 4.04 -0.64
CA LEU A 34 4.80 4.56 -1.89
C LEU A 34 4.24 5.96 -1.62
N LYS A 35 5.10 6.99 -1.75
CA LYS A 35 4.70 8.37 -1.47
C LYS A 35 3.56 8.81 -2.39
N GLY A 36 2.47 9.29 -1.78
CA GLY A 36 1.28 9.73 -2.50
C GLY A 36 0.30 8.61 -2.84
N PHE A 37 0.59 7.36 -2.46
CA PHE A 37 -0.35 6.27 -2.58
C PHE A 37 -1.43 6.38 -1.50
N ALA A 38 -2.69 6.38 -1.95
CA ALA A 38 -3.85 6.25 -1.10
C ALA A 38 -4.89 5.37 -1.82
N ALA A 39 -5.54 4.48 -1.08
CA ALA A 39 -6.61 3.61 -1.55
C ALA A 39 -7.80 3.70 -0.60
N TRP A 40 -9.02 3.45 -1.09
CA TRP A 40 -10.24 3.54 -0.28
C TRP A 40 -11.20 2.40 -0.58
N GLY A 41 -11.91 1.91 0.43
CA GLY A 41 -12.88 0.83 0.27
C GLY A 41 -13.90 0.79 1.41
N GLN A 42 -15.06 0.18 1.15
CA GLN A 42 -16.08 -0.07 2.19
C GLN A 42 -15.83 -1.39 2.93
N SER A 43 -15.04 -2.28 2.34
CA SER A 43 -14.62 -3.56 2.93
C SER A 43 -13.11 -3.77 2.75
N LEU A 44 -12.54 -4.70 3.53
CA LEU A 44 -11.12 -5.04 3.37
C LEU A 44 -10.84 -5.69 2.01
N ASP A 45 -11.80 -6.40 1.43
CA ASP A 45 -11.63 -7.07 0.13
C ASP A 45 -11.68 -6.05 -1.02
N GLU A 46 -12.56 -5.05 -0.96
CA GLU A 46 -12.53 -3.91 -1.88
C GLU A 46 -11.21 -3.14 -1.76
N LEU A 47 -10.77 -2.89 -0.53
CA LEU A 47 -9.53 -2.16 -0.27
C LEU A 47 -8.30 -2.92 -0.79
N GLU A 48 -8.29 -4.25 -0.67
CA GLU A 48 -7.23 -5.11 -1.20
C GLU A 48 -7.14 -5.04 -2.72
N GLN A 49 -8.29 -5.05 -3.42
CA GLN A 49 -8.35 -4.91 -4.87
C GLN A 49 -7.87 -3.52 -5.32
N ASP A 50 -8.29 -2.45 -4.62
CA ASP A 50 -7.88 -1.08 -4.90
C ASP A 50 -6.37 -0.89 -4.64
N ILE A 51 -5.86 -1.53 -3.58
CA ILE A 51 -4.42 -1.59 -3.29
C ILE A 51 -3.65 -2.25 -4.42
N GLU A 52 -4.06 -3.44 -4.85
CA GLU A 52 -3.40 -4.16 -5.94
C GLU A 52 -3.32 -3.32 -7.21
N ALA A 53 -4.46 -2.75 -7.63
CA ALA A 53 -4.55 -1.94 -8.84
C ALA A 53 -3.70 -0.66 -8.71
N GLY A 54 -3.83 0.08 -7.61
CA GLY A 54 -3.14 1.35 -7.40
C GLY A 54 -1.63 1.21 -7.27
N VAL A 55 -1.14 0.16 -6.57
CA VAL A 55 0.30 -0.11 -6.47
C VAL A 55 0.87 -0.46 -7.84
N ARG A 56 0.16 -1.30 -8.63
CA ARG A 56 0.59 -1.66 -9.98
C ARG A 56 0.68 -0.44 -10.90
N GLU A 57 -0.35 0.41 -10.87
CA GLU A 57 -0.38 1.64 -11.66
C GLU A 57 0.78 2.57 -11.28
N MET A 58 0.97 2.81 -9.98
CA MET A 58 2.02 3.70 -9.49
C MET A 58 3.43 3.23 -9.84
N LEU A 59 3.69 1.92 -9.78
CA LEU A 59 4.96 1.34 -10.20
C LEU A 59 5.17 1.46 -11.71
N THR A 60 4.11 1.29 -12.49
CA THR A 60 4.13 1.48 -13.95
C THR A 60 4.43 2.94 -14.32
N ILE A 61 3.81 3.90 -13.63
CA ILE A 61 4.07 5.34 -13.80
C ILE A 61 5.53 5.69 -13.45
N GLN A 62 6.12 5.01 -12.46
CA GLN A 62 7.54 5.15 -12.11
C GLN A 62 8.51 4.49 -13.11
N GLY A 63 7.98 3.84 -14.16
CA GLY A 63 8.78 3.22 -15.22
C GLY A 63 9.19 1.77 -14.93
N PHE A 64 8.59 1.11 -13.94
CA PHE A 64 8.84 -0.31 -13.68
C PHE A 64 7.83 -1.20 -14.42
N SER A 65 8.29 -2.35 -14.90
CA SER A 65 7.38 -3.42 -15.34
C SER A 65 7.09 -4.36 -14.17
N VAL A 66 5.82 -4.49 -13.80
CA VAL A 66 5.36 -5.38 -12.71
C VAL A 66 5.02 -6.76 -13.29
N SER A 67 5.90 -7.75 -13.08
CA SER A 67 5.69 -9.14 -13.55
C SER A 67 4.78 -9.95 -12.63
N GLY A 68 4.76 -9.61 -11.34
CA GLY A 68 3.94 -10.27 -10.34
C GLY A 68 3.70 -9.32 -9.18
N LEU A 69 2.50 -9.41 -8.59
CA LEU A 69 2.11 -8.64 -7.42
C LEU A 69 1.34 -9.58 -6.50
N ASN A 70 1.74 -9.62 -5.24
CA ASN A 70 1.08 -10.38 -4.19
C ASN A 70 0.68 -9.42 -3.07
N VAL A 71 -0.60 -9.38 -2.72
CA VAL A 71 -1.10 -8.58 -1.60
C VAL A 71 -1.42 -9.52 -0.45
N GLU A 72 -0.69 -9.38 0.65
CA GLU A 72 -0.91 -10.18 1.85
C GLU A 72 -1.50 -9.31 2.95
N ARG A 73 -2.69 -9.69 3.44
CA ARG A 73 -3.30 -9.06 4.60
C ARG A 73 -2.61 -9.55 5.87
N THR A 74 -1.92 -8.67 6.57
CA THR A 74 -1.28 -8.95 7.85
C THR A 74 -2.06 -8.23 8.97
N GLY A 75 -2.42 -8.97 10.02
CA GLY A 75 -3.03 -8.39 11.21
C GLY A 75 -1.96 -8.08 12.25
N PHE A 76 -1.90 -6.84 12.73
CA PHE A 76 -1.23 -6.55 13.99
C PHE A 76 -2.31 -6.12 15.00
N LEU A 77 -2.58 -7.00 15.96
CA LEU A 77 -3.41 -6.73 17.14
C LEU A 77 -2.68 -5.73 18.06
N HIS A 78 -2.54 -4.48 17.65
CA HIS A 78 -2.16 -3.41 18.55
C HIS A 78 -3.37 -2.50 18.71
N PRO A 79 -4.13 -2.62 19.81
CA PRO A 79 -5.19 -1.66 20.11
C PRO A 79 -4.55 -0.30 20.36
N VAL A 80 -4.51 0.56 19.34
CA VAL A 80 -4.07 1.95 19.51
C VAL A 80 -5.31 2.77 19.85
N THR A 81 -5.55 2.95 21.15
CA THR A 81 -6.55 3.92 21.64
C THR A 81 -6.02 5.33 21.38
N SER A 82 -6.36 5.92 20.22
CA SER A 82 -6.16 7.36 19.97
C SER A 82 -7.52 8.06 20.02
N PRO A 83 -7.81 8.86 21.06
CA PRO A 83 -9.16 9.40 21.31
C PRO A 83 -9.50 10.69 20.54
N THR A 84 -8.84 11.02 19.41
CA THR A 84 -8.94 12.40 18.87
C THR A 84 -8.84 12.59 17.35
N LYS A 85 -8.99 11.57 16.51
CA LYS A 85 -9.02 11.78 15.04
C LYS A 85 -10.20 11.04 14.39
N SER A 86 -10.79 11.65 13.35
CA SER A 86 -11.80 11.02 12.48
C SER A 86 -11.33 9.72 11.82
N LEU A 87 -10.03 9.42 11.86
CA LEU A 87 -9.43 8.17 11.42
C LEU A 87 -8.87 7.40 12.61
N GLN A 88 -9.34 6.17 12.79
CA GLN A 88 -8.83 5.19 13.76
C GLN A 88 -7.98 4.15 13.04
N ASP A 89 -6.96 3.63 13.72
CA ASP A 89 -6.21 2.47 13.22
C ASP A 89 -7.16 1.27 13.09
N ALA A 90 -7.17 0.62 11.92
CA ALA A 90 -8.08 -0.50 11.69
C ALA A 90 -7.56 -1.83 12.27
N GLY A 91 -6.34 -1.85 12.83
CA GLY A 91 -5.67 -3.07 13.29
C GLY A 91 -5.26 -4.02 12.16
N VAL A 92 -5.27 -3.53 10.92
CA VAL A 92 -4.97 -4.29 9.71
C VAL A 92 -3.90 -3.57 8.90
N GLN A 93 -3.00 -4.35 8.34
CA GLN A 93 -1.96 -3.91 7.42
C GLN A 93 -2.01 -4.79 6.17
N PHE A 94 -1.58 -4.25 5.04
CA PHE A 94 -1.29 -5.02 3.84
C PHE A 94 0.19 -4.94 3.54
N VAL A 95 0.77 -6.08 3.16
CA VAL A 95 2.12 -6.18 2.63
C VAL A 95 1.99 -6.50 1.15
N VAL A 96 2.38 -5.55 0.31
CA VAL A 96 2.36 -5.75 -1.15
C VAL A 96 3.76 -6.09 -1.61
N THR A 97 3.94 -7.30 -2.09
CA THR A 97 5.20 -7.75 -2.68
C THR A 97 5.10 -7.68 -4.19
N ALA A 98 5.91 -6.83 -4.82
CA ALA A 98 5.95 -6.66 -6.26
C ALA A 98 7.28 -7.16 -6.83
N ASP A 99 7.20 -7.97 -7.89
CA ASP A 99 8.35 -8.35 -8.71
C ASP A 99 8.54 -7.30 -9.81
N LEU A 100 9.58 -6.49 -9.66
CA LEU A 100 9.87 -5.37 -10.56
C LEU A 100 10.95 -5.75 -11.55
N ARG A 101 10.73 -5.40 -12.81
CA ARG A 101 11.76 -5.47 -13.86
C ARG A 101 12.17 -4.06 -14.27
N ALA A 102 13.45 -3.90 -14.58
CA ALA A 102 13.97 -2.67 -15.15
C ALA A 102 13.23 -2.38 -16.47
N PRO A 103 12.99 -1.09 -16.79
CA PRO A 103 12.43 -0.72 -18.08
C PRO A 103 13.34 -1.23 -19.22
N LEU A 104 12.72 -1.79 -20.26
CA LEU A 104 13.39 -2.17 -21.51
C LEU A 104 13.83 -0.94 -22.31
#